data_AF-A0A135L3E4-F1
#
_entry.id   AF-A0A135L3E4-F1
#
_cell.length_a   1.000
_cell.length_b   1.000
_cell.length_c   1.000
_cell.angle_alpha   90.00
_cell.angle_beta   90.00
_cell.angle_gamma   90.00
#
_symmetry.space_group_name_H-M   'P 1'
#
loop_
_entity.id
_entity.type
_entity.pdbx_description
1 polymer ?
#
loop_
_entity_poly.entity_id
_entity_poly.type
_entity_poly.pdbx_seq_one_letter_code
_entity_poly.pdbx_strand_id
1 'polypeptide(L)'
;MSPKSAANIISNLSNSEAVLILAQMNLDAKSQILEKMNPDKAADLSILLKDQAYSKDLDILALQERVNQLTQELDQLKKDQVEYQQLASTLSNMSPDKAAQTIISISNQNSNKARAILSVMDPLSRSKILNEMEPNIAAKLSIGLVN
;
A
#
# COMPACT_ATOMS: atom_id res chain seq x y z
N MET A 1 -26.03 -3.46 -9.36
CA MET A 1 -24.57 -3.46 -9.62
C MET A 1 -24.29 -4.36 -10.81
N SER A 2 -23.36 -4.03 -11.71
CA SER A 2 -23.08 -4.91 -12.86
C SER A 2 -22.21 -6.11 -12.42
N PRO A 3 -22.38 -7.32 -13.00
CA PRO A 3 -21.54 -8.48 -12.69
C PRO A 3 -20.05 -8.23 -12.91
N LYS A 4 -19.71 -7.44 -13.95
CA LYS A 4 -18.32 -7.06 -14.25
C LYS A 4 -17.72 -6.16 -13.17
N SER A 5 -18.48 -5.18 -12.68
CA SER A 5 -18.03 -4.32 -11.58
C SER A 5 -17.86 -5.12 -10.28
N ALA A 6 -18.77 -6.05 -9.99
CA ALA A 6 -18.68 -6.94 -8.84
C ALA A 6 -17.46 -7.87 -8.91
N ALA A 7 -17.20 -8.47 -10.07
CA ALA A 7 -16.03 -9.31 -10.31
C ALA A 7 -14.72 -8.55 -10.06
N ASN A 8 -14.61 -7.30 -10.51
CA ASN A 8 -13.43 -6.47 -10.26
C ASN A 8 -13.23 -6.17 -8.77
N ILE A 9 -14.30 -5.88 -8.03
CA ILE A 9 -14.22 -5.61 -6.58
C ILE A 9 -13.81 -6.88 -5.84
N ILE A 10 -14.50 -8.00 -6.08
CA ILE A 10 -14.23 -9.29 -5.43
C ILE A 10 -12.84 -9.81 -5.77
N SER A 11 -12.33 -9.52 -6.98
CA SER A 11 -10.97 -9.88 -7.37
C SER A 11 -9.88 -9.16 -6.58
N ASN A 12 -10.18 -8.03 -5.93
CA ASN A 12 -9.23 -7.33 -5.07
C ASN A 12 -9.28 -7.79 -3.61
N LEU A 13 -10.23 -8.67 -3.25
CA LEU A 13 -10.33 -9.26 -1.91
C LEU A 13 -9.44 -10.49 -1.78
N SER A 14 -9.18 -10.89 -0.52
CA SER A 14 -8.63 -12.22 -0.23
C SER A 14 -9.60 -13.31 -0.67
N ASN A 15 -9.08 -14.52 -0.89
CA ASN A 15 -9.92 -15.63 -1.35
C ASN A 15 -10.99 -15.99 -0.31
N SER A 16 -10.66 -15.93 0.98
CA SER A 16 -11.59 -16.19 2.08
C SER A 16 -12.72 -15.14 2.14
N GLU A 17 -12.40 -13.84 2.04
CA GLU A 17 -13.42 -12.77 2.00
C GLU A 17 -14.31 -12.86 0.75
N ALA A 18 -13.70 -13.14 -0.41
CA ALA A 18 -14.43 -13.31 -1.67
C ALA A 18 -15.42 -14.48 -1.58
N VAL A 19 -15.01 -15.61 -1.00
CA VAL A 19 -15.85 -16.80 -0.79
C VAL A 19 -17.01 -16.50 0.17
N LEU A 20 -16.78 -15.75 1.26
CA LEU A 20 -17.85 -15.34 2.18
C LEU A 20 -18.92 -14.50 1.48
N ILE A 21 -18.51 -13.49 0.71
CA ILE A 21 -19.44 -12.64 -0.04
C ILE A 21 -20.20 -13.48 -1.06
N LEU A 22 -19.50 -14.25 -1.89
CA LEU A 22 -20.11 -15.08 -2.92
C LEU A 22 -21.10 -16.08 -2.31
N ALA A 23 -20.81 -16.66 -1.16
CA ALA A 23 -21.68 -17.62 -0.48
C ALA A 23 -23.04 -17.05 -0.08
N GLN A 24 -23.09 -15.76 0.28
CA GLN A 24 -24.32 -15.08 0.62
C GLN A 24 -25.15 -14.65 -0.61
N MET A 25 -24.57 -14.73 -1.82
CA MET A 25 -25.27 -14.40 -3.06
C MET A 25 -26.10 -15.59 -3.57
N ASN A 26 -27.15 -15.27 -4.33
CA ASN A 26 -27.89 -16.29 -5.08
C ASN A 26 -27.01 -16.92 -6.19
N LEU A 27 -27.38 -18.12 -6.63
CA LEU A 27 -26.60 -18.92 -7.58
C LEU A 27 -26.37 -18.18 -8.91
N ASP A 28 -27.40 -17.50 -9.42
CA ASP A 28 -27.34 -16.81 -10.71
C ASP A 28 -26.36 -15.62 -10.67
N ALA A 29 -26.43 -14.77 -9.65
CA ALA A 29 -25.51 -13.65 -9.51
C ALA A 29 -24.07 -14.14 -9.27
N LYS A 30 -23.89 -15.19 -8.47
CA LYS A 30 -22.59 -15.83 -8.23
C LYS A 30 -21.98 -16.35 -9.53
N SER A 31 -22.76 -17.07 -10.33
CA SER A 31 -22.31 -17.62 -11.62
C SER A 31 -21.91 -16.49 -12.59
N GLN A 32 -22.74 -15.45 -12.71
CA GLN A 32 -22.44 -14.29 -13.55
C GLN A 32 -21.20 -13.53 -13.12
N ILE A 33 -20.89 -13.49 -11.81
CA ILE A 33 -19.68 -12.85 -11.30
C ILE A 33 -18.46 -13.70 -11.62
N LEU A 34 -18.49 -14.99 -11.30
CA LEU A 34 -17.37 -15.92 -11.57
C LEU A 34 -17.03 -15.96 -13.07
N GLU A 35 -18.04 -15.88 -13.95
CA GLU A 35 -17.85 -15.82 -15.41
C GLU A 35 -17.07 -14.56 -15.87
N LYS A 36 -17.12 -13.46 -15.10
CA LYS A 36 -16.42 -12.21 -15.43
C LYS A 36 -15.10 -12.04 -14.69
N MET A 37 -14.67 -13.03 -13.90
CA MET A 37 -13.38 -13.03 -13.19
C MET A 37 -12.26 -13.66 -14.03
N ASN A 38 -11.02 -13.54 -13.56
CA ASN A 38 -9.91 -14.32 -14.09
C ASN A 38 -10.18 -15.82 -13.85
N PRO A 39 -10.01 -16.71 -14.85
CA PRO A 39 -10.27 -18.14 -14.74
C PRO A 39 -9.59 -18.83 -13.56
N ASP A 40 -8.33 -18.49 -13.27
CA ASP A 40 -7.55 -19.11 -12.18
C ASP A 40 -8.18 -18.76 -10.83
N LYS A 41 -8.48 -17.46 -10.64
CA LYS A 41 -9.13 -16.97 -9.42
C LYS A 41 -10.55 -17.55 -9.27
N ALA A 42 -11.30 -17.67 -10.36
CA ALA A 42 -12.64 -18.27 -10.33
C ALA A 42 -12.59 -19.76 -9.93
N ALA A 43 -11.57 -20.49 -10.38
CA ALA A 43 -11.36 -21.90 -10.01
C ALA A 43 -11.09 -22.03 -8.51
N ASP A 44 -10.13 -21.26 -7.98
CA ASP A 44 -9.80 -21.26 -6.54
C ASP A 44 -11.01 -20.98 -5.66
N LEU A 45 -11.78 -19.93 -6.00
CA LEU A 45 -12.98 -19.56 -5.25
C LEU A 45 -14.07 -20.62 -5.34
N SER A 46 -14.20 -21.30 -6.49
CA SER A 46 -15.20 -22.37 -6.67
C SER A 46 -14.89 -23.60 -5.83
N ILE A 47 -13.60 -23.93 -5.66
CA ILE A 47 -13.16 -25.01 -4.76
C ILE A 47 -13.52 -24.65 -3.32
N LEU A 48 -13.16 -23.45 -2.87
CA LEU A 48 -13.43 -22.98 -1.51
C LEU A 48 -14.93 -22.84 -1.20
N LEU A 49 -15.75 -22.46 -2.19
CA LEU A 49 -17.21 -22.43 -2.08
C LEU A 49 -17.84 -23.83 -1.97
N LYS A 50 -17.21 -24.85 -2.54
CA LYS A 50 -17.67 -26.24 -2.43
C LYS A 50 -17.39 -26.81 -1.04
N ASP A 51 -16.27 -26.44 -0.45
CA ASP A 51 -15.82 -26.94 0.86
C ASP A 51 -16.51 -26.22 2.04
N GLN A 52 -17.41 -25.28 1.74
CA GLN A 52 -18.07 -24.36 2.67
C GLN A 52 -19.15 -24.98 3.58
N ALA A 53 -19.29 -26.31 3.58
CA ALA A 53 -20.16 -26.98 4.52
C ALA A 53 -19.59 -26.80 5.95
N TYR A 54 -20.13 -25.80 6.65
CA TYR A 54 -19.90 -25.42 8.06
C TYR A 54 -18.60 -24.64 8.35
N SER A 55 -18.76 -23.40 8.83
CA SER A 55 -18.39 -23.00 10.21
C SER A 55 -18.15 -21.49 10.34
N LYS A 56 -18.33 -20.97 11.57
CA LYS A 56 -17.73 -19.70 12.04
C LYS A 56 -16.23 -19.58 11.72
N ASP A 57 -15.57 -20.70 11.42
CA ASP A 57 -14.13 -20.75 11.19
C ASP A 57 -13.76 -20.06 9.88
N LEU A 58 -14.63 -20.04 8.85
CA LEU A 58 -14.39 -19.27 7.62
C LEU A 58 -14.44 -17.75 7.84
N ASP A 59 -15.39 -17.26 8.64
CA ASP A 59 -15.43 -15.84 9.04
C ASP A 59 -14.19 -15.47 9.85
N ILE A 60 -13.76 -16.35 10.76
CA ILE A 60 -12.55 -16.17 11.56
C ILE A 60 -11.30 -16.20 10.67
N LEU A 61 -11.21 -17.11 9.70
CA LEU A 61 -10.09 -17.22 8.76
C LEU A 61 -9.98 -15.98 7.88
N ALA A 62 -11.09 -15.48 7.34
CA ALA A 62 -11.10 -14.24 6.57
C ALA A 62 -10.63 -13.04 7.40
N LEU A 63 -11.10 -12.93 8.65
CA LEU A 63 -10.63 -11.89 9.57
C LEU A 63 -9.14 -12.05 9.92
N GLN A 64 -8.66 -13.27 10.13
CA GLN A 64 -7.24 -13.55 10.40
C GLN A 64 -6.36 -13.20 9.20
N GLU A 65 -6.75 -13.56 7.98
CA GLU A 65 -6.06 -13.17 6.75
C GLU A 65 -5.98 -11.65 6.64
N ARG A 66 -7.08 -10.95 6.90
CA ARG A 66 -7.11 -9.48 6.87
C ARG A 66 -6.19 -8.86 7.92
N VAL A 67 -6.22 -9.38 9.15
CA VAL A 67 -5.33 -8.94 10.23
C VAL A 67 -3.87 -9.19 9.87
N ASN A 68 -3.56 -10.34 9.28
CA ASN A 68 -2.20 -10.68 8.87
C ASN A 68 -1.69 -9.76 7.75
N GLN A 69 -2.52 -9.47 6.73
CA GLN A 69 -2.19 -8.51 5.67
C GLN A 69 -1.90 -7.12 6.26
N LEU A 70 -2.80 -6.60 7.10
CA LEU A 70 -2.62 -5.29 7.73
C LEU A 70 -1.39 -5.25 8.65
N THR A 71 -1.09 -6.35 9.35
CA THR A 71 0.11 -6.46 10.19
C THR A 71 1.38 -6.43 9.35
N GLN A 72 1.41 -7.15 8.22
CA GLN A 72 2.55 -7.14 7.30
C GLN A 72 2.76 -5.75 6.66
N GLU A 73 1.68 -5.09 6.22
CA GLU A 73 1.74 -3.71 5.72
C GLU A 73 2.28 -2.75 6.78
N LEU A 74 1.82 -2.87 8.03
CA LEU A 74 2.27 -2.05 9.14
C LEU A 74 3.73 -2.31 9.52
N ASP A 75 4.18 -3.55 9.47
CA ASP A 75 5.59 -3.90 9.70
C ASP A 75 6.49 -3.38 8.57
N GLN A 76 6.02 -3.40 7.33
CA GLN A 76 6.75 -2.79 6.22
C GLN A 76 6.83 -1.27 6.39
N LEU A 77 5.74 -0.59 6.77
CA LEU A 77 5.73 0.84 7.06
C LEU A 77 6.72 1.22 8.18
N LYS A 78 6.81 0.40 9.24
CA LYS A 78 7.81 0.60 10.30
C LYS A 78 9.24 0.45 9.79
N LYS A 79 9.52 -0.56 8.96
CA LYS A 79 10.85 -0.74 8.35
C LYS A 79 11.21 0.45 7.47
N ASP A 80 10.29 0.90 6.64
CA ASP A 80 10.46 2.07 5.78
C ASP A 80 10.72 3.33 6.62
N GLN A 81 9.99 3.52 7.72
CA GLN A 81 10.21 4.65 8.65
C GLN A 81 11.63 4.63 9.25
N VAL A 82 12.11 3.46 9.69
CA VAL A 82 13.48 3.31 10.22
C VAL A 82 14.51 3.59 9.13
N GLU A 83 14.32 3.08 7.91
CA GLU A 83 15.18 3.36 6.76
C GLU A 83 15.23 4.87 6.47
N TYR A 84 14.09 5.54 6.45
CA TYR A 84 14.01 6.98 6.18
C TYR A 84 14.70 7.80 7.28
N GLN A 85 14.57 7.41 8.54
CA GLN A 85 15.29 8.05 9.65
C GLN A 85 16.81 7.89 9.52
N GLN A 86 17.30 6.70 9.14
CA GLN A 86 18.72 6.45 8.92
C GLN A 86 19.27 7.28 7.73
N LEU A 87 18.52 7.34 6.63
CA LEU A 87 18.86 8.16 5.47
C LEU A 87 18.85 9.65 5.82
N ALA A 88 17.83 10.13 6.55
CA ALA A 88 17.74 11.51 6.99
C ALA A 88 18.92 11.90 7.89
N SER A 89 19.31 11.02 8.83
CA SER A 89 20.49 11.20 9.68
C SER A 89 21.78 11.26 8.84
N THR A 90 21.95 10.34 7.89
CA THR A 90 23.12 10.32 7.00
C THR A 90 23.22 11.62 6.19
N LEU A 91 22.12 12.03 5.55
CA LEU A 91 22.07 13.25 4.73
C LEU A 91 22.24 14.53 5.55
N SER A 92 21.76 14.55 6.79
CA SER A 92 21.95 15.70 7.70
C SER A 92 23.41 15.91 8.09
N ASN A 93 24.21 14.84 8.08
CA ASN A 93 25.65 14.90 8.38
C ASN A 93 26.51 15.14 7.13
N MET A 94 25.92 15.15 5.93
CA MET A 94 26.60 15.49 4.68
C MET A 94 26.62 17.01 4.46
N SER A 95 27.43 17.48 3.50
CA SER A 95 27.37 18.87 3.07
C SER A 95 26.01 19.18 2.41
N PRO A 96 25.38 20.35 2.69
CA PRO A 96 24.03 20.65 2.23
C PRO A 96 23.82 20.54 0.71
N ASP A 97 24.83 20.94 -0.08
CA ASP A 97 24.85 20.87 -1.54
C ASP A 97 24.72 19.43 -2.07
N LYS A 98 25.51 18.50 -1.51
CA LYS A 98 25.51 17.09 -1.90
C LYS A 98 24.25 16.38 -1.43
N ALA A 99 23.78 16.72 -0.23
CA ALA A 99 22.53 16.19 0.30
C ALA A 99 21.35 16.62 -0.59
N ALA A 100 21.31 17.89 -1.03
CA ALA A 100 20.30 18.40 -1.95
C ALA A 100 20.29 17.64 -3.28
N GLN A 101 21.45 17.48 -3.92
CA GLN A 101 21.57 16.71 -5.18
C GLN A 101 21.13 15.25 -5.02
N THR A 102 21.45 14.63 -3.89
CA THR A 102 21.04 13.25 -3.59
C THR A 102 19.52 13.15 -3.44
N ILE A 103 18.91 14.07 -2.69
CA ILE A 103 17.44 14.10 -2.50
C ILE A 103 16.72 14.38 -3.81
N ILE A 104 17.25 15.26 -4.67
CA ILE A 104 16.71 15.50 -6.02
C ILE A 104 16.76 14.20 -6.83
N SER A 105 17.88 13.50 -6.82
CA SER A 105 18.04 12.21 -7.52
C SER A 105 17.05 11.16 -7.03
N ILE A 106 16.82 11.08 -5.72
CA ILE A 106 15.78 10.21 -5.13
C ILE A 106 14.40 10.66 -5.60
N SER A 107 14.13 11.97 -5.63
CA SER A 107 12.82 12.50 -5.99
C SER A 107 12.41 12.21 -7.45
N ASN A 108 13.40 12.10 -8.34
CA ASN A 108 13.20 11.74 -9.75
C ASN A 108 12.75 10.28 -9.91
N GLN A 109 13.15 9.40 -8.99
CA GLN A 109 12.74 7.99 -9.00
C GLN A 109 11.46 7.77 -8.19
N ASN A 110 11.40 8.38 -7.01
CA ASN A 110 10.28 8.26 -6.09
C ASN A 110 10.15 9.54 -5.24
N SER A 111 9.27 10.44 -5.68
CA SER A 111 9.04 11.70 -4.99
C SER A 111 8.43 11.53 -3.59
N ASN A 112 7.68 10.45 -3.34
CA ASN A 112 7.13 10.16 -2.01
C ASN A 112 8.24 9.80 -1.03
N LYS A 113 9.21 8.96 -1.45
CA LYS A 113 10.36 8.59 -0.63
C LYS A 113 11.23 9.81 -0.28
N ALA A 114 11.50 10.67 -1.26
CA ALA A 114 12.23 11.92 -1.01
C ALA A 114 11.54 12.81 0.03
N ARG A 115 10.21 12.97 -0.08
CA ARG A 115 9.42 13.72 0.91
C ARG A 115 9.42 13.06 2.28
N ALA A 116 9.30 11.74 2.37
CA ALA A 116 9.31 11.02 3.65
C ALA A 116 10.65 11.14 4.37
N ILE A 117 11.77 11.13 3.64
CA ILE A 117 13.10 11.39 4.21
C ILE A 117 13.20 12.84 4.72
N LEU A 118 12.70 13.81 3.94
CA LEU A 118 12.66 15.21 4.36
C LEU A 118 11.72 15.45 5.55
N SER A 119 10.61 14.73 5.68
CA SER A 119 9.65 14.95 6.77
C SER A 119 10.20 14.51 8.13
N VAL A 120 11.00 13.43 8.17
CA VAL A 120 11.63 12.92 9.40
C VAL A 120 12.98 13.58 9.73
N MET A 121 13.46 14.48 8.86
CA MET A 121 14.70 15.21 9.06
C MET A 121 14.53 16.37 10.05
N ASP A 122 15.59 16.69 10.80
CA ASP A 122 15.62 17.88 11.65
C ASP A 122 15.31 19.16 10.84
N PRO A 123 14.43 20.07 11.32
CA PRO A 123 14.02 21.25 10.58
C PRO A 123 15.16 22.17 10.13
N LEU A 124 16.25 22.28 10.91
CA LEU A 124 17.38 23.14 10.56
C LEU A 124 18.20 22.55 9.43
N SER A 125 18.54 21.26 9.51
CA SER A 125 19.23 20.54 8.43
C SER A 125 18.41 20.53 7.16
N ARG A 126 17.11 20.27 7.28
CA ARG A 126 16.15 20.33 6.18
C ARG A 126 16.11 21.69 5.51
N SER A 127 16.03 22.77 6.29
CA SER A 127 16.02 24.14 5.74
C SER A 127 17.30 24.45 4.96
N LYS A 128 18.47 24.07 5.50
CA LYS A 128 19.75 24.25 4.80
C LYS A 128 19.76 23.50 3.47
N ILE A 129 19.31 22.25 3.45
CA ILE A 129 19.28 21.42 2.25
C ILE A 129 18.27 21.96 1.21
N LEU A 130 17.09 22.40 1.65
CA LEU A 130 16.09 22.99 0.75
C LEU A 130 16.58 24.31 0.13
N ASN A 131 17.42 25.08 0.84
CA ASN A 131 18.01 26.32 0.32
C ASN A 131 19.03 26.07 -0.81
N GLU A 132 19.65 24.89 -0.85
CA GLU A 132 20.57 24.48 -1.92
C GLU A 132 19.83 23.90 -3.15
N MET A 133 18.50 23.81 -3.11
CA MET A 133 17.68 23.34 -4.22
C MET A 133 17.10 24.49 -5.05
N GLU A 134 16.81 24.20 -6.32
CA GLU A 134 16.04 25.13 -7.15
C GLU A 134 14.66 25.42 -6.53
N PRO A 135 14.19 26.68 -6.51
CA PRO A 135 12.95 27.08 -5.82
C PRO A 135 11.72 26.25 -6.21
N ASN A 136 11.60 25.90 -7.50
CA ASN A 136 10.49 25.09 -8.00
C ASN A 136 10.52 23.64 -7.47
N ILE A 137 11.71 23.08 -7.27
CA ILE A 137 11.89 21.72 -6.75
C ILE A 137 11.67 21.73 -5.24
N ALA A 138 12.25 22.69 -4.53
CA ALA A 138 12.04 22.90 -3.11
C ALA A 138 10.55 23.08 -2.78
N ALA A 139 9.82 23.88 -3.59
CA ALA A 139 8.37 24.04 -3.45
C ALA A 139 7.62 22.71 -3.63
N LYS A 140 7.94 21.91 -4.67
CA LYS A 140 7.29 20.61 -4.89
C LYS A 140 7.56 19.60 -3.78
N LEU A 141 8.75 19.61 -3.21
CA LEU A 141 9.14 18.69 -2.13
C LEU A 141 8.65 19.14 -0.75
N SER A 142 8.37 20.43 -0.56
CA SER A 142 7.88 20.96 0.73
C SER A 142 6.38 20.78 0.96
N ILE A 143 5.61 20.49 -0.09
CA ILE A 143 4.17 20.20 0.02
C ILE A 143 3.97 18.96 0.91
N GLY A 144 3.26 19.15 2.03
CA GLY A 144 2.92 18.09 2.97
C GLY A 144 4.03 17.72 3.97
N LEU A 145 5.12 18.50 4.07
CA LEU A 145 6.16 18.30 5.10
C LEU A 145 5.77 18.85 6.49
N VAL A 146 4.71 19.65 6.57
CA VAL A 146 4.20 20.21 7.83
C VAL A 146 2.91 19.48 8.18
N ASN A 147 3.03 18.53 9.11
CA ASN A 147 1.98 18.08 10.01
C ASN A 147 2.53 18.15 11.43
#